data_AF-A0A382UYE8-F1
#
_entry.id   AF-A0A382UYE8-F1
#
_cell.length_a   1.000
_cell.length_b   1.000
_cell.length_c   1.000
_cell.angle_alpha   90.00
_cell.angle_beta   90.00
_cell.angle_gamma   90.00
#
_symmetry.space_group_name_H-M   'P 1'
#
loop_
_entity.id
_entity.type
_entity.pdbx_description
1 polymer ?
#
loop_
_entity_poly.entity_id
_entity_poly.type
_entity_poly.pdbx_seq_one_letter_code
_entity_poly.pdbx_strand_id
1 'polypeptide(L)'
;DEAFAVSGYSYTHFIQGTPEIGDPIYGDTNESNMYKFLTIGMTSMVKFLGLLLIPTSVFFALVGFVLIIKNKKNIKIDYAIITIILTSIIMILPAFYTYGRGSEDIRFVFMSLPLIILVSLYGINKWKIKRKNLMTVFMITAIILASFIFLDSKKIDQDYEKEVFSITKFITSKTSVINGDSADIRYRTASGLVINWPNLPVSTLGETHLDRTLIRISTSDERSLVEFIDSSKDQGLTHLAVDGREHQPGFLRDVFYHDEKYPYLKIIYDSSELGMKYHVKIYEIDFVR
;
A
#
# COMPACT_ATOMS: atom_id res chain seq x y z
N ASP A 1 20.58 -19.18 35.54
CA ASP A 1 19.15 -18.82 35.50
C ASP A 1 18.92 -17.30 35.42
N GLU A 2 19.42 -16.66 34.36
CA GLU A 2 19.10 -15.25 34.03
C GLU A 2 18.82 -15.05 32.51
N ALA A 3 18.73 -16.15 31.75
CA ALA A 3 18.47 -16.10 30.30
C ALA A 3 16.96 -16.09 29.93
N PHE A 4 16.07 -16.08 30.93
CA PHE A 4 14.61 -16.10 30.76
C PHE A 4 13.90 -14.94 31.45
N ALA A 5 14.59 -13.81 31.67
CA ALA A 5 13.91 -12.55 31.95
C ALA A 5 13.19 -12.08 30.67
N VAL A 6 12.01 -12.65 30.46
CA VAL A 6 11.03 -12.23 29.47
C VAL A 6 10.88 -10.72 29.58
N SER A 7 11.25 -10.00 28.51
CA SER A 7 10.87 -8.60 28.34
C SER A 7 9.34 -8.52 28.43
N GLY A 8 8.81 -7.78 29.42
CA GLY A 8 7.38 -7.56 29.63
C GLY A 8 6.64 -6.94 28.43
N TYR A 9 7.35 -6.63 27.34
CA TYR A 9 6.81 -6.27 26.03
C TYR A 9 6.12 -7.42 25.28
N SER A 10 6.43 -8.69 25.57
CA SER A 10 6.22 -9.77 24.58
C SER A 10 4.87 -10.53 24.67
N TYR A 11 3.95 -10.22 25.59
CA TYR A 11 2.68 -10.98 25.69
C TYR A 11 1.41 -10.14 25.83
N THR A 12 1.51 -8.88 26.28
CA THR A 12 0.34 -8.02 26.54
C THR A 12 -0.18 -7.28 25.31
N HIS A 13 0.61 -7.14 24.24
CA HIS A 13 0.25 -6.39 23.03
C HIS A 13 -0.26 -7.23 21.86
N PHE A 14 -0.24 -8.55 21.97
CA PHE A 14 -0.35 -9.39 20.77
C PHE A 14 -1.80 -9.64 20.33
N ILE A 15 -2.77 -9.58 21.25
CA ILE A 15 -4.21 -9.82 20.99
C ILE A 15 -5.15 -9.00 21.91
N GLN A 16 -4.64 -8.34 22.97
CA GLN A 16 -5.46 -7.83 24.08
C GLN A 16 -6.01 -6.39 23.93
N GLY A 17 -6.25 -5.92 22.70
CA GLY A 17 -7.12 -4.74 22.52
C GLY A 17 -6.48 -3.36 22.71
N THR A 18 -5.15 -3.23 22.70
CA THR A 18 -4.47 -1.92 22.58
C THR A 18 -4.05 -1.68 21.12
N PRO A 19 -4.72 -0.79 20.37
CA PRO A 19 -4.34 -0.46 19.00
C PRO A 19 -2.95 0.18 18.95
N GLU A 20 -2.19 -0.14 17.91
CA GLU A 20 -1.22 0.82 17.39
C GLU A 20 -1.98 1.93 16.62
N ILE A 21 -1.53 3.17 16.76
CA ILE A 21 -2.18 4.33 16.13
C ILE A 21 -2.16 4.13 14.60
N GLY A 22 -3.34 4.01 13.98
CA GLY A 22 -3.52 3.77 12.55
C GLY A 22 -3.75 2.29 12.16
N ASP A 23 -3.90 1.37 13.12
CA ASP A 23 -4.23 -0.03 12.85
C ASP A 23 -5.71 -0.15 12.40
N PRO A 24 -5.98 -0.57 11.13
CA PRO A 24 -7.33 -0.67 10.57
C PRO A 24 -8.22 -1.70 11.28
N ILE A 25 -7.66 -2.55 12.14
CA ILE A 25 -8.42 -3.49 12.98
C ILE A 25 -9.25 -2.73 14.04
N TYR A 26 -8.79 -1.55 14.47
CA TYR A 26 -9.32 -0.87 15.64
C TYR A 26 -10.25 0.29 15.29
N GLY A 27 -11.48 0.20 15.81
CA GLY A 27 -12.57 1.16 15.58
C GLY A 27 -13.88 0.66 16.22
N ASP A 28 -14.81 1.59 16.40
CA ASP A 28 -16.05 1.52 17.21
C ASP A 28 -17.11 0.57 16.62
N THR A 29 -16.78 -0.72 16.52
CA THR A 29 -17.66 -1.75 15.94
C THR A 29 -18.01 -2.82 16.96
N ASN A 30 -19.24 -3.36 16.86
CA ASN A 30 -19.76 -4.43 17.69
C ASN A 30 -19.07 -5.82 17.52
N GLU A 31 -18.00 -5.92 16.73
CA GLU A 31 -17.30 -7.18 16.44
C GLU A 31 -16.01 -7.34 17.25
N SER A 32 -15.70 -8.57 17.68
CA SER A 32 -14.46 -8.83 18.43
C SER A 32 -13.22 -8.60 17.55
N ASN A 33 -12.17 -8.01 18.13
CA ASN A 33 -10.90 -7.76 17.43
C ASN A 33 -10.26 -9.04 16.87
N MET A 34 -10.41 -10.17 17.57
CA MET A 34 -9.95 -11.48 17.08
C MET A 34 -10.66 -11.89 15.79
N TYR A 35 -11.98 -11.72 15.74
CA TYR A 35 -12.77 -12.03 14.55
C TYR A 35 -12.32 -11.17 13.36
N LYS A 36 -12.14 -9.87 13.57
CA LYS A 36 -11.59 -8.97 12.53
C LYS A 36 -10.21 -9.37 12.06
N PHE A 37 -9.28 -9.63 12.98
CA PHE A 37 -7.93 -10.06 12.63
C PHE A 37 -7.94 -11.33 11.77
N LEU A 38 -8.72 -12.34 12.17
CA LEU A 38 -8.83 -13.60 11.43
C LEU A 38 -9.49 -13.42 10.06
N THR A 39 -10.55 -12.61 9.98
CA THR A 39 -11.27 -12.36 8.71
C THR A 39 -10.43 -11.56 7.73
N ILE A 40 -9.78 -10.48 8.18
CA ILE A 40 -8.86 -9.68 7.35
C ILE A 40 -7.68 -10.55 6.92
N GLY A 41 -7.02 -11.25 7.86
CA GLY A 41 -5.87 -12.10 7.57
C GLY A 41 -6.19 -13.19 6.55
N MET A 42 -7.33 -13.87 6.69
CA MET A 42 -7.76 -14.92 5.76
C MET A 42 -8.16 -14.34 4.39
N THR A 43 -8.91 -13.24 4.36
CA THR A 43 -9.34 -12.59 3.12
C THR A 43 -8.15 -12.09 2.32
N SER A 44 -7.20 -11.42 2.97
CA SER A 44 -5.96 -10.95 2.37
C SER A 44 -5.07 -12.10 1.90
N MET A 45 -4.93 -13.18 2.69
CA MET A 45 -4.23 -14.41 2.26
C MET A 45 -4.77 -14.93 0.93
N VAL A 46 -6.08 -15.12 0.82
CA VAL A 46 -6.73 -15.63 -0.39
C VAL A 46 -6.55 -14.66 -1.56
N LYS A 47 -6.76 -13.36 -1.32
CA LYS A 47 -6.57 -12.28 -2.31
C LYS A 47 -5.15 -12.31 -2.89
N PHE A 48 -4.13 -12.29 -2.04
CA PHE A 48 -2.73 -12.19 -2.48
C PHE A 48 -2.17 -13.51 -3.01
N LEU A 49 -2.57 -14.68 -2.47
CA LEU A 49 -2.24 -15.97 -3.08
C LEU A 49 -2.86 -16.10 -4.48
N GLY A 50 -4.11 -15.68 -4.65
CA GLY A 50 -4.76 -15.64 -5.97
C GLY A 50 -4.01 -14.73 -6.94
N LEU A 51 -3.65 -13.52 -6.50
CA LEU A 51 -2.91 -12.55 -7.31
C LEU A 51 -1.51 -13.07 -7.70
N LEU A 52 -0.82 -13.77 -6.79
CA LEU A 52 0.47 -14.41 -7.06
C LEU A 52 0.36 -15.54 -8.11
N LEU A 53 -0.71 -16.33 -8.04
CA LEU A 53 -0.91 -17.48 -8.93
C LEU A 53 -1.15 -17.06 -10.37
N ILE A 54 -1.90 -15.97 -10.62
CA ILE A 54 -2.31 -15.52 -11.97
C ILE A 54 -1.12 -15.46 -12.96
N PRO A 55 -0.04 -14.70 -12.69
CA PRO A 55 1.09 -14.60 -13.61
C PRO A 55 2.07 -15.77 -13.51
N THR A 56 1.96 -16.67 -12.53
CA THR A 56 3.00 -17.70 -12.29
C THR A 56 2.55 -19.10 -12.66
N SER A 57 1.43 -19.56 -12.10
CA SER A 57 1.13 -20.99 -12.04
C SER A 57 -0.36 -21.32 -11.85
N VAL A 58 -1.28 -20.36 -12.02
CA VAL A 58 -2.72 -20.53 -11.71
C VAL A 58 -3.29 -21.82 -12.27
N PHE A 59 -3.01 -22.14 -13.53
CA PHE A 59 -3.54 -23.35 -14.14
C PHE A 59 -2.89 -24.63 -13.63
N PHE A 60 -1.57 -24.65 -13.47
CA PHE A 60 -0.85 -25.84 -13.02
C PHE A 60 -1.11 -26.14 -11.54
N ALA A 61 -1.18 -25.10 -10.72
CA ALA A 61 -1.51 -25.20 -9.30
C ALA A 61 -2.94 -25.73 -9.11
N LEU A 62 -3.92 -25.22 -9.86
CA LEU A 62 -5.31 -25.70 -9.81
C LEU A 62 -5.43 -27.16 -10.25
N VAL A 63 -4.84 -27.52 -11.39
CA VAL A 63 -4.82 -28.92 -11.88
C VAL A 63 -4.14 -29.84 -10.86
N GLY A 64 -3.01 -29.40 -10.29
CA GLY A 64 -2.30 -30.11 -9.24
C GLY A 64 -3.16 -30.36 -8.02
N PHE A 65 -3.80 -29.34 -7.50
CA PHE A 65 -4.67 -29.43 -6.34
C PHE A 65 -5.85 -30.40 -6.57
N VAL A 66 -6.55 -30.28 -7.71
CA VAL A 66 -7.66 -31.19 -8.07
C VAL A 66 -7.17 -32.65 -8.18
N LEU A 67 -6.01 -32.88 -8.80
CA LEU A 67 -5.45 -34.23 -8.94
C LEU A 67 -4.96 -34.81 -7.62
N ILE A 68 -4.47 -33.99 -6.69
CA ILE A 68 -4.11 -34.41 -5.34
C ILE A 68 -5.36 -34.92 -4.60
N ILE A 69 -6.46 -34.16 -4.65
CA ILE A 69 -7.72 -34.56 -4.02
C ILE A 69 -8.24 -35.87 -4.65
N LYS A 70 -8.28 -35.94 -5.98
CA LYS A 70 -8.79 -37.12 -6.70
C LYS A 70 -7.95 -38.38 -6.46
N ASN A 71 -6.63 -38.25 -6.30
CA ASN A 71 -5.70 -39.36 -6.15
C ASN A 71 -5.16 -39.52 -4.72
N LYS A 72 -5.83 -38.95 -3.70
CA LYS A 72 -5.34 -38.89 -2.31
C LYS A 72 -4.78 -40.21 -1.77
N LYS A 73 -5.40 -41.35 -2.11
CA LYS A 73 -4.98 -42.70 -1.67
C LYS A 73 -3.68 -43.21 -2.31
N ASN A 74 -3.29 -42.66 -3.46
CA ASN A 74 -2.14 -43.09 -4.26
C ASN A 74 -0.94 -42.13 -4.14
N ILE A 75 -1.00 -41.15 -3.25
CA ILE A 75 0.09 -40.19 -3.02
C ILE A 75 1.12 -40.88 -2.12
N LYS A 76 2.32 -41.10 -2.68
CA LYS A 76 3.48 -41.47 -1.88
C LYS A 76 4.02 -40.21 -1.22
N ILE A 77 3.89 -40.13 0.10
CA ILE A 77 4.45 -39.05 0.91
C ILE A 77 5.78 -39.58 1.46
N ASP A 78 6.87 -38.93 1.11
CA ASP A 78 8.19 -39.18 1.68
C ASP A 78 8.60 -38.05 2.64
N TYR A 79 9.74 -38.22 3.32
CA TYR A 79 10.22 -37.22 4.27
C TYR A 79 10.50 -35.86 3.63
N ALA A 80 11.00 -35.82 2.38
CA ALA A 80 11.30 -34.56 1.69
C ALA A 80 10.03 -33.74 1.42
N ILE A 81 8.95 -34.39 0.95
CA ILE A 81 7.65 -33.74 0.73
C ILE A 81 7.08 -33.23 2.07
N ILE A 82 7.16 -34.03 3.14
CA ILE A 82 6.70 -33.61 4.47
C ILE A 82 7.47 -32.38 4.95
N THR A 83 8.80 -32.37 4.81
CA THR A 83 9.63 -31.23 5.20
C THR A 83 9.22 -29.97 4.44
N ILE A 84 9.03 -30.04 3.11
CA ILE A 84 8.60 -28.88 2.31
C ILE A 84 7.23 -28.37 2.78
N ILE A 85 6.28 -29.25 3.05
CA ILE A 85 4.94 -28.86 3.54
C ILE A 85 5.05 -28.17 4.90
N LEU A 86 5.77 -28.78 5.85
CA LEU A 86 5.91 -28.25 7.20
C LEU A 86 6.62 -26.89 7.20
N THR A 87 7.74 -26.79 6.48
CA THR A 87 8.49 -25.53 6.33
C THR A 87 7.63 -24.46 5.68
N SER A 88 6.86 -24.79 4.63
CA SER A 88 5.98 -23.82 3.97
C SER A 88 4.87 -23.34 4.89
N ILE A 89 4.26 -24.21 5.70
CA ILE A 89 3.23 -23.82 6.67
C ILE A 89 3.82 -22.86 7.72
N ILE A 90 5.00 -23.17 8.27
CA ILE A 90 5.67 -22.31 9.26
C ILE A 90 5.99 -20.94 8.65
N MET A 91 6.48 -20.91 7.40
CA MET A 91 6.82 -19.66 6.72
C MET A 91 5.60 -18.83 6.29
N ILE A 92 4.41 -19.42 6.22
CA ILE A 92 3.16 -18.70 5.93
C ILE A 92 2.62 -17.98 7.19
N LEU A 93 3.01 -18.38 8.40
CA LEU A 93 2.53 -17.76 9.65
C LEU A 93 2.86 -16.26 9.75
N PRO A 94 4.11 -15.79 9.48
CA PRO A 94 4.40 -14.35 9.45
C PRO A 94 3.57 -13.58 8.43
N ALA A 95 3.31 -14.18 7.27
CA ALA A 95 2.46 -13.58 6.26
C ALA A 95 1.00 -13.46 6.74
N PHE A 96 0.49 -14.48 7.45
CA PHE A 96 -0.86 -14.43 8.01
C PHE A 96 -0.98 -13.32 9.07
N TYR A 97 0.04 -13.20 9.93
CA TYR A 97 0.07 -12.17 10.97
C TYR A 97 0.09 -10.75 10.38
N THR A 98 0.97 -10.49 9.42
CA THR A 98 1.09 -9.19 8.76
C THR A 98 -0.18 -8.80 8.02
N TYR A 99 -0.83 -9.74 7.34
CA TYR A 99 -2.13 -9.50 6.71
C TYR A 99 -3.25 -9.32 7.73
N GLY A 100 -3.25 -10.07 8.83
CA GLY A 100 -4.21 -9.88 9.91
C GLY A 100 -4.19 -8.45 10.45
N ARG A 101 -3.00 -7.83 10.50
CA ARG A 101 -2.74 -6.41 10.80
C ARG A 101 -3.10 -5.42 9.68
N GLY A 102 -3.76 -5.87 8.61
CA GLY A 102 -4.22 -5.03 7.52
C GLY A 102 -3.15 -4.61 6.52
N SER A 103 -1.97 -5.28 6.50
CA SER A 103 -0.99 -5.03 5.45
C SER A 103 -1.53 -5.49 4.08
N GLU A 104 -1.25 -4.71 3.03
CA GLU A 104 -1.72 -4.99 1.67
C GLU A 104 -0.56 -5.27 0.69
N ASP A 105 0.42 -6.07 1.12
CA ASP A 105 1.62 -6.34 0.32
C ASP A 105 1.72 -7.80 -0.13
N ILE A 106 1.70 -8.03 -1.44
CA ILE A 106 1.81 -9.36 -2.05
C ILE A 106 3.11 -10.09 -1.70
N ARG A 107 4.19 -9.38 -1.35
CA ARG A 107 5.52 -9.99 -1.12
C ARG A 107 5.50 -11.01 0.02
N PHE A 108 4.59 -10.87 0.99
CA PHE A 108 4.51 -11.78 2.12
C PHE A 108 4.12 -13.21 1.70
N VAL A 109 3.35 -13.40 0.62
CA VAL A 109 2.99 -14.76 0.15
C VAL A 109 4.06 -15.44 -0.68
N PHE A 110 5.18 -14.78 -1.02
CA PHE A 110 6.23 -15.39 -1.83
C PHE A 110 6.87 -16.61 -1.16
N MET A 111 6.82 -16.68 0.17
CA MET A 111 7.30 -17.83 0.94
C MET A 111 6.49 -19.12 0.66
N SER A 112 5.28 -19.01 0.11
CA SER A 112 4.46 -20.16 -0.31
C SER A 112 4.87 -20.76 -1.66
N LEU A 113 5.78 -20.11 -2.41
CA LEU A 113 6.18 -20.54 -3.75
C LEU A 113 6.71 -21.98 -3.83
N PRO A 114 7.59 -22.46 -2.92
CA PRO A 114 8.07 -23.84 -2.96
C PRO A 114 6.93 -24.87 -2.92
N LEU A 115 5.91 -24.62 -2.09
CA LEU A 115 4.73 -25.47 -1.99
C LEU A 115 3.89 -25.43 -3.28
N ILE A 116 3.65 -24.24 -3.82
CA ILE A 116 2.89 -24.02 -5.05
C ILE A 116 3.56 -24.74 -6.23
N ILE A 117 4.89 -24.67 -6.32
CA ILE A 117 5.68 -25.34 -7.36
C ILE A 117 5.53 -26.87 -7.23
N LEU A 118 5.60 -27.42 -6.02
CA LEU A 118 5.45 -28.87 -5.79
C LEU A 118 4.06 -29.36 -6.22
N VAL A 119 3.00 -28.63 -5.84
CA VAL A 119 1.61 -28.91 -6.26
C VAL A 119 1.49 -28.85 -7.79
N SER A 120 2.07 -27.82 -8.41
CA SER A 120 2.05 -27.63 -9.87
C SER A 120 2.76 -28.77 -10.61
N LEU A 121 3.95 -29.17 -10.15
CA LEU A 121 4.72 -30.28 -10.73
C LEU A 121 3.98 -31.61 -10.61
N TYR A 122 3.35 -31.87 -9.45
CA TYR A 122 2.50 -33.04 -9.29
C TYR A 122 1.35 -33.04 -10.31
N GLY A 123 0.69 -31.89 -10.47
CA GLY A 123 -0.37 -31.67 -11.45
C GLY A 123 0.08 -32.02 -12.86
N ILE A 124 1.15 -31.37 -13.33
CA ILE A 124 1.76 -31.64 -14.63
C ILE A 124 2.08 -33.12 -14.77
N ASN A 125 2.73 -33.74 -13.79
CA ASN A 125 3.15 -35.13 -13.88
C ASN A 125 1.97 -36.10 -14.04
N LYS A 126 0.95 -35.96 -13.19
CA LYS A 126 -0.21 -36.87 -13.15
C LYS A 126 -1.31 -36.54 -14.17
N TRP A 127 -1.20 -35.43 -14.89
CA TRP A 127 -2.19 -35.07 -15.89
C TRP A 127 -2.17 -36.02 -17.08
N LYS A 128 -3.26 -36.78 -17.26
CA LYS A 128 -3.44 -37.74 -18.36
C LYS A 128 -4.17 -37.09 -19.54
N ILE A 129 -3.45 -36.41 -20.43
CA ILE A 129 -3.99 -35.83 -21.68
C ILE A 129 -3.23 -36.35 -22.90
N LYS A 130 -3.92 -36.60 -24.02
CA LYS A 130 -3.34 -37.23 -25.24
C LYS A 130 -2.10 -36.51 -25.78
N ARG A 131 -2.02 -35.17 -25.63
CA ARG A 131 -0.89 -34.34 -26.10
C ARG A 131 -0.31 -33.48 -24.98
N LYS A 132 0.10 -34.14 -23.89
CA LYS A 132 0.59 -33.47 -22.66
C LYS A 132 1.67 -32.41 -22.91
N ASN A 133 2.70 -32.73 -23.71
CA ASN A 133 3.79 -31.78 -23.97
C ASN A 133 3.30 -30.53 -24.70
N LEU A 134 2.44 -30.70 -25.72
CA LEU A 134 1.88 -29.58 -26.48
C LEU A 134 0.96 -28.72 -25.59
N MET A 135 0.18 -29.34 -24.71
CA MET A 135 -0.63 -28.62 -23.73
C MET A 135 0.26 -27.82 -22.77
N THR A 136 1.30 -28.43 -22.21
CA THR A 136 2.25 -27.72 -21.33
C THR A 136 2.88 -26.50 -22.01
N VAL A 137 3.31 -26.65 -23.28
CA VAL A 137 3.88 -25.54 -24.06
C VAL A 137 2.85 -24.42 -24.26
N PHE A 138 1.61 -24.75 -24.61
CA PHE A 138 0.53 -23.77 -24.74
C PHE A 138 0.30 -23.00 -23.44
N MET A 139 0.26 -23.70 -22.30
CA MET A 139 0.07 -23.08 -20.98
C MET A 139 1.23 -22.15 -20.60
N ILE A 140 2.47 -22.55 -20.86
CA ILE A 140 3.65 -21.70 -20.62
C ILE A 140 3.56 -20.43 -21.49
N THR A 141 3.19 -20.59 -22.75
CA THR A 141 3.02 -19.46 -23.68
C THR A 141 1.93 -18.50 -23.19
N ALA A 142 0.79 -19.03 -22.73
CA ALA A 142 -0.30 -18.24 -22.16
C ALA A 142 0.13 -17.49 -20.89
N ILE A 143 0.92 -18.12 -20.01
CA ILE A 143 1.46 -17.48 -18.80
C ILE A 143 2.39 -16.32 -19.16
N ILE A 144 3.29 -16.51 -20.13
CA ILE A 144 4.19 -15.45 -20.60
C ILE A 144 3.40 -14.27 -21.17
N LEU A 145 2.42 -14.54 -22.04
CA LEU A 145 1.56 -13.50 -22.62
C LEU A 145 0.75 -12.75 -21.56
N ALA A 146 0.13 -13.47 -20.62
CA ALA A 146 -0.61 -12.88 -19.51
C ALA A 146 0.31 -12.02 -18.63
N SER A 147 1.54 -12.46 -18.40
CA SER A 147 2.53 -11.68 -17.64
C SER A 147 2.89 -10.37 -18.34
N PHE A 148 3.09 -10.38 -19.66
CA PHE A 148 3.33 -9.15 -20.43
C PHE A 148 2.14 -8.19 -20.38
N ILE A 149 0.92 -8.69 -20.59
CA ILE A 149 -0.30 -7.89 -20.52
C ILE A 149 -0.46 -7.27 -19.12
N PHE A 150 -0.19 -8.05 -18.08
CA PHE A 150 -0.27 -7.57 -16.70
C PHE A 150 0.77 -6.47 -16.40
N LEU A 151 2.02 -6.66 -16.84
CA LEU A 151 3.08 -5.66 -16.68
C LEU A 151 2.76 -4.35 -17.39
N ASP A 152 2.23 -4.43 -18.62
CA ASP A 152 1.83 -3.24 -19.37
C ASP A 152 0.63 -2.54 -18.72
N SER A 153 -0.37 -3.30 -18.24
CA SER A 153 -1.54 -2.76 -17.52
C SER A 153 -1.18 -2.09 -16.19
N LYS A 154 -0.05 -2.49 -15.58
CA LYS A 154 0.46 -1.94 -14.32
C LYS A 154 1.65 -1.00 -14.50
N LYS A 155 1.91 -0.60 -15.75
CA LYS A 155 3.00 0.33 -16.05
C LYS A 155 2.75 1.67 -15.34
N ILE A 156 3.75 2.09 -14.58
CA ILE A 156 3.73 3.38 -13.89
C ILE A 156 3.93 4.49 -14.92
N ASP A 157 3.13 5.56 -14.82
CA ASP A 157 3.35 6.78 -15.57
C ASP A 157 4.55 7.54 -14.97
N GLN A 158 5.71 7.35 -15.58
CA GLN A 158 6.96 7.92 -15.09
C GLN A 158 6.98 9.45 -15.16
N ASP A 159 6.29 10.06 -16.12
CA ASP A 159 6.25 11.50 -16.25
C ASP A 159 5.38 12.10 -15.14
N TYR A 160 4.21 11.51 -14.90
CA TYR A 160 3.36 11.87 -13.77
C TYR A 160 4.10 11.76 -12.43
N GLU A 161 4.78 10.64 -12.15
CA GLU A 161 5.48 10.48 -10.87
C GLU A 161 6.63 11.49 -10.68
N LYS A 162 7.32 11.89 -11.76
CA LYS A 162 8.35 12.94 -11.70
C LYS A 162 7.75 14.32 -11.42
N GLU A 163 6.61 14.63 -12.03
CA GLU A 163 5.87 15.86 -11.79
C GLU A 163 5.38 15.92 -10.34
N VAL A 164 4.73 14.86 -9.85
CA VAL A 164 4.31 14.69 -8.44
C VAL A 164 5.49 14.91 -7.48
N PHE A 165 6.65 14.30 -7.76
CA PHE A 165 7.85 14.49 -6.93
C PHE A 165 8.32 15.96 -6.94
N SER A 166 8.36 16.59 -8.11
CA SER A 166 8.83 17.97 -8.27
C SER A 166 7.91 18.97 -7.55
N ILE A 167 6.59 18.79 -7.68
CA ILE A 167 5.56 19.58 -6.99
C ILE A 167 5.68 19.38 -5.47
N THR A 168 5.79 18.14 -5.01
CA THR A 168 5.92 17.83 -3.57
C THR A 168 7.20 18.44 -2.98
N LYS A 169 8.30 18.40 -3.73
CA LYS A 169 9.57 19.02 -3.34
C LYS A 169 9.44 20.53 -3.24
N PHE A 170 8.74 21.17 -4.17
CA PHE A 170 8.46 22.60 -4.08
C PHE A 170 7.65 22.92 -2.81
N ILE A 171 6.54 22.24 -2.57
CA ILE A 171 5.70 22.46 -1.36
C ILE A 171 6.52 22.30 -0.08
N THR A 172 7.28 21.21 0.02
CA THR A 172 8.07 20.88 1.22
C THR A 172 9.19 21.91 1.46
N SER A 173 9.66 22.60 0.42
CA SER A 173 10.64 23.70 0.54
C SER A 173 10.02 25.02 1.01
N LYS A 174 8.69 25.14 0.99
CA LYS A 174 7.94 26.37 1.33
C LYS A 174 7.21 26.27 2.66
N THR A 175 6.69 25.10 3.00
CA THR A 175 5.88 24.89 4.19
C THR A 175 6.09 23.50 4.77
N SER A 176 5.90 23.38 6.08
CA SER A 176 5.81 22.11 6.81
C SER A 176 4.37 21.61 6.97
N VAL A 177 3.37 22.38 6.54
CA VAL A 177 1.93 22.08 6.73
C VAL A 177 1.15 22.41 5.46
N ILE A 178 0.27 21.49 5.05
CA ILE A 178 -0.58 21.61 3.85
C ILE A 178 -1.94 20.92 4.06
N ASN A 179 -2.92 21.21 3.20
CA ASN A 179 -4.22 20.53 3.22
C ASN A 179 -4.12 19.02 2.89
N GLY A 180 -5.01 18.22 3.45
CA GLY A 180 -4.98 16.76 3.43
C GLY A 180 -5.42 16.19 2.09
N ASP A 181 -6.54 16.68 1.57
CA ASP A 181 -7.00 16.45 0.20
C ASP A 181 -6.30 17.42 -0.77
N SER A 182 -4.98 17.55 -0.62
CA SER A 182 -4.12 18.34 -1.52
C SER A 182 -3.89 17.60 -2.83
N ALA A 183 -3.17 18.28 -3.74
CA ALA A 183 -2.49 17.61 -4.84
C ALA A 183 -1.70 16.38 -4.36
N ASP A 184 -1.45 15.44 -5.26
CA ASP A 184 -0.70 14.22 -4.99
C ASP A 184 0.68 14.56 -4.43
N ILE A 185 0.82 14.36 -3.13
CA ILE A 185 2.06 14.59 -2.39
C ILE A 185 2.56 13.30 -1.74
N ARG A 186 2.40 12.16 -2.43
CA ARG A 186 2.86 10.84 -1.95
C ARG A 186 4.37 10.79 -1.68
N TYR A 187 5.15 11.65 -2.34
CA TYR A 187 6.60 11.75 -2.14
C TYR A 187 7.05 12.71 -1.03
N ARG A 188 6.17 13.08 -0.08
CA ARG A 188 6.49 14.07 0.97
C ARG A 188 7.73 13.71 1.80
N THR A 189 7.86 12.44 2.19
CA THR A 189 9.01 11.95 2.97
C THR A 189 10.28 11.98 2.15
N ALA A 190 10.23 11.50 0.90
CA ALA A 190 11.38 11.51 0.00
C ALA A 190 11.82 12.94 -0.33
N SER A 191 10.87 13.85 -0.51
CA SER A 191 11.12 15.27 -0.74
C SER A 191 11.80 15.93 0.46
N GLY A 192 11.29 15.68 1.66
CA GLY A 192 11.90 16.15 2.91
C GLY A 192 13.33 15.68 3.11
N LEU A 193 13.60 14.41 2.80
CA LEU A 193 14.96 13.85 2.82
C LEU A 193 15.88 14.58 1.84
N VAL A 194 15.45 14.72 0.58
CA VAL A 194 16.27 15.35 -0.47
C VAL A 194 16.55 16.82 -0.18
N ILE A 195 15.59 17.55 0.40
CA ILE A 195 15.75 18.97 0.75
C ILE A 195 16.73 19.16 1.91
N ASN A 196 16.63 18.31 2.93
CA ASN A 196 17.44 18.44 4.14
C ASN A 196 18.81 17.75 4.01
N TRP A 197 19.04 16.95 2.98
CA TRP A 197 20.31 16.25 2.79
C TRP A 197 21.50 17.24 2.68
N PRO A 198 22.63 16.99 3.37
CA PRO A 198 22.95 15.82 4.22
C PRO A 198 22.50 15.94 5.68
N ASN A 199 21.97 17.09 6.09
CA ASN A 199 21.61 17.42 7.47
C ASN A 199 20.17 16.99 7.78
N LEU A 200 19.96 15.70 8.00
CA LEU A 200 18.64 15.15 8.29
C LEU A 200 18.11 15.64 9.66
N PRO A 201 16.81 15.94 9.77
CA PRO A 201 16.20 16.33 11.03
C PRO A 201 16.33 15.18 12.04
N VAL A 202 16.68 15.53 13.28
CA VAL A 202 16.80 14.57 14.39
C VAL A 202 15.39 14.17 14.82
N SER A 203 15.12 12.87 14.96
CA SER A 203 13.83 12.38 15.48
C SER A 203 13.58 12.96 16.87
N THR A 204 12.54 13.79 16.99
CA THR A 204 12.13 14.45 18.24
C THR A 204 11.27 13.53 19.12
N LEU A 205 10.73 12.44 18.55
CA LEU A 205 9.77 11.53 19.20
C LEU A 205 10.41 10.27 19.80
N GLY A 206 11.74 10.11 19.73
CA GLY A 206 12.43 8.91 20.22
C GLY A 206 12.15 7.64 19.39
N GLU A 207 11.31 7.74 18.36
CA GLU A 207 11.04 6.67 17.42
C GLU A 207 12.08 6.67 16.29
N THR A 208 12.38 5.47 15.77
CA THR A 208 13.27 5.26 14.62
C THR A 208 12.74 5.83 13.28
N HIS A 209 11.63 6.56 13.32
CA HIS A 209 10.99 7.19 12.18
C HIS A 209 11.43 8.65 12.06
N LEU A 210 11.83 9.06 10.84
CA LEU A 210 12.06 10.46 10.52
C LEU A 210 10.75 11.24 10.70
N ASP A 211 10.81 12.35 11.42
CA ASP A 211 9.65 13.21 11.58
C ASP A 211 9.17 13.68 10.20
N ARG A 212 7.86 13.66 9.98
CA ARG A 212 7.29 13.98 8.67
C ARG A 212 7.48 15.47 8.42
N THR A 213 8.39 15.81 7.51
CA THR A 213 8.71 17.21 7.17
C THR A 213 7.54 18.00 6.62
N LEU A 214 6.50 17.31 6.11
CA LEU A 214 5.28 17.91 5.60
C LEU A 214 4.07 17.18 6.22
N ILE A 215 3.37 17.89 7.10
CA ILE A 215 2.15 17.49 7.79
C ILE A 215 0.94 17.83 6.94
N ARG A 216 -0.05 16.96 6.95
CA ARG A 216 -1.31 17.12 6.23
C ARG A 216 -2.44 17.35 7.23
N ILE A 217 -3.22 18.41 7.05
CA ILE A 217 -4.42 18.69 7.85
C ILE A 217 -5.64 18.15 7.13
N SER A 218 -6.44 17.31 7.79
CA SER A 218 -7.68 16.78 7.22
C SER A 218 -8.60 17.91 6.75
N THR A 219 -9.27 17.70 5.63
CA THR A 219 -10.27 18.61 5.03
C THR A 219 -11.68 18.01 5.08
N SER A 220 -11.88 16.98 5.90
CA SER A 220 -13.07 16.13 5.88
C SER A 220 -14.26 16.71 6.65
N ASP A 221 -14.00 17.59 7.60
CA ASP A 221 -15.01 18.05 8.57
C ASP A 221 -15.62 19.41 8.19
N GLU A 222 -14.93 20.17 7.33
CA GLU A 222 -15.27 21.55 6.99
C GLU A 222 -16.13 21.67 5.73
N ARG A 223 -17.06 22.62 5.75
CA ARG A 223 -18.03 22.84 4.64
C ARG A 223 -17.60 23.95 3.69
N SER A 224 -16.61 24.75 4.07
CA SER A 224 -16.12 25.88 3.29
C SER A 224 -14.63 26.10 3.46
N LEU A 225 -14.03 26.79 2.48
CA LEU A 225 -12.62 27.16 2.51
C LEU A 225 -12.28 28.06 3.71
N VAL A 226 -13.16 29.02 4.05
CA VAL A 226 -12.92 29.95 5.16
C VAL A 226 -12.90 29.20 6.49
N GLU A 227 -13.88 28.31 6.70
CA GLU A 227 -13.94 27.46 7.89
C GLU A 227 -12.69 26.59 8.02
N PHE A 228 -12.23 25.97 6.93
CA PHE A 228 -11.00 25.19 6.90
C PHE A 228 -9.74 26.01 7.21
N ILE A 229 -9.61 27.20 6.61
CA ILE A 229 -8.46 28.07 6.86
C ILE A 229 -8.46 28.54 8.32
N ASP A 230 -9.62 28.94 8.85
CA ASP A 230 -9.75 29.41 10.23
C ASP A 230 -9.47 28.27 11.24
N SER A 231 -9.97 27.06 11.01
CA SER A 231 -9.72 25.88 11.88
C SER A 231 -8.27 25.38 11.82
N SER A 232 -7.60 25.59 10.68
CA SER A 232 -6.25 25.09 10.41
C SER A 232 -5.15 26.11 10.69
N LYS A 233 -5.50 27.38 10.95
CA LYS A 233 -4.55 28.47 11.18
C LYS A 233 -3.62 28.20 12.36
N ASP A 234 -4.18 27.75 13.47
CA ASP A 234 -3.41 27.45 14.69
C ASP A 234 -2.51 26.21 14.54
N GLN A 235 -2.78 25.38 13.53
CA GLN A 235 -1.94 24.25 13.14
C GLN A 235 -0.80 24.64 12.20
N GLY A 236 -0.67 25.93 11.84
CA GLY A 236 0.41 26.44 11.00
C GLY A 236 0.13 26.39 9.50
N LEU A 237 -1.13 26.23 9.08
CA LEU A 237 -1.50 26.30 7.66
C LEU A 237 -1.17 27.70 7.11
N THR A 238 -0.31 27.73 6.09
CA THR A 238 0.09 28.98 5.41
C THR A 238 -0.07 28.90 3.89
N HIS A 239 -0.21 27.68 3.37
CA HIS A 239 -0.28 27.40 1.95
C HIS A 239 -1.42 26.43 1.67
N LEU A 240 -1.90 26.45 0.42
CA LEU A 240 -2.93 25.55 -0.07
C LEU A 240 -2.47 24.94 -1.40
N ALA A 241 -2.64 23.63 -1.57
CA ALA A 241 -2.36 22.94 -2.82
C ALA A 241 -3.63 22.31 -3.37
N VAL A 242 -3.95 22.59 -4.63
CA VAL A 242 -5.17 22.11 -5.31
C VAL A 242 -4.87 21.58 -6.70
N ASP A 243 -5.57 20.51 -7.10
CA ASP A 243 -5.38 19.81 -8.38
C ASP A 243 -6.67 19.62 -9.18
N GLY A 244 -7.80 20.10 -8.65
CA GLY A 244 -9.09 20.12 -9.34
C GLY A 244 -9.73 18.74 -9.57
N ARG A 245 -9.14 17.66 -9.04
CA ARG A 245 -9.62 16.28 -9.21
C ARG A 245 -10.79 15.98 -8.28
N GLU A 246 -11.57 14.95 -8.62
CA GLU A 246 -12.81 14.59 -7.91
C GLU A 246 -12.62 14.15 -6.45
N HIS A 247 -11.40 13.74 -6.07
CA HIS A 247 -11.11 13.38 -4.68
C HIS A 247 -11.15 14.61 -3.74
N GLN A 248 -10.96 15.81 -4.28
CA GLN A 248 -10.93 17.03 -3.48
C GLN A 248 -12.34 17.49 -3.08
N PRO A 249 -12.52 17.97 -1.83
CA PRO A 249 -13.72 18.68 -1.41
C PRO A 249 -14.12 19.80 -2.37
N GLY A 250 -15.42 20.04 -2.49
CA GLY A 250 -15.97 21.00 -3.44
C GLY A 250 -15.37 22.41 -3.33
N PHE A 251 -15.05 22.86 -2.10
CA PHE A 251 -14.45 24.17 -1.89
C PHE A 251 -13.00 24.27 -2.41
N LEU A 252 -12.21 23.19 -2.37
CA LEU A 252 -10.86 23.17 -2.95
C LEU A 252 -10.90 23.14 -4.48
N ARG A 253 -11.87 22.41 -5.03
CA ARG A 253 -12.11 22.43 -6.48
C ARG A 253 -12.54 23.81 -6.95
N ASP A 254 -13.39 24.52 -6.19
CA ASP A 254 -13.78 25.89 -6.53
C ASP A 254 -12.56 26.81 -6.55
N VAL A 255 -11.62 26.69 -5.61
CA VAL A 255 -10.35 27.44 -5.65
C VAL A 255 -9.53 27.15 -6.91
N PHE A 256 -9.50 25.90 -7.38
CA PHE A 256 -8.72 25.55 -8.57
C PHE A 256 -9.28 26.19 -9.85
N TYR A 257 -10.62 26.16 -10.02
CA TYR A 257 -11.31 26.63 -11.23
C TYR A 257 -11.71 28.11 -11.19
N HIS A 258 -11.86 28.68 -10.00
CA HIS A 258 -12.37 30.04 -9.77
C HIS A 258 -11.51 30.79 -8.73
N ASP A 259 -10.20 30.80 -8.93
CA ASP A 259 -9.25 31.45 -8.01
C ASP A 259 -9.49 32.96 -7.87
N GLU A 260 -10.08 33.60 -8.88
CA GLU A 260 -10.47 35.02 -8.85
C GLU A 260 -11.45 35.37 -7.72
N LYS A 261 -12.19 34.39 -7.20
CA LYS A 261 -13.13 34.58 -6.07
C LYS A 261 -12.40 34.73 -4.73
N TYR A 262 -11.13 34.36 -4.65
CA TYR A 262 -10.37 34.24 -3.43
C TYR A 262 -9.15 35.18 -3.45
N PRO A 263 -9.35 36.50 -3.32
CA PRO A 263 -8.27 37.49 -3.47
C PRO A 263 -7.16 37.37 -2.41
N TYR A 264 -7.45 36.71 -1.29
CA TYR A 264 -6.49 36.41 -0.23
C TYR A 264 -5.64 35.16 -0.52
N LEU A 265 -5.86 34.47 -1.64
CA LEU A 265 -5.02 33.35 -2.08
C LEU A 265 -4.10 33.83 -3.21
N LYS A 266 -2.82 33.97 -2.89
CA LYS A 266 -1.81 34.37 -3.86
C LYS A 266 -1.18 33.14 -4.50
N ILE A 267 -1.32 32.99 -5.82
CA ILE A 267 -0.66 31.92 -6.56
C ILE A 267 0.86 32.13 -6.47
N ILE A 268 1.57 31.09 -6.02
CA ILE A 268 3.04 31.06 -5.99
C ILE A 268 3.62 29.97 -6.89
N TYR A 269 2.76 29.10 -7.42
CA TYR A 269 3.14 28.02 -8.32
C TYR A 269 1.92 27.57 -9.13
N ASP A 270 2.07 27.53 -10.44
CA ASP A 270 1.13 26.89 -11.35
C ASP A 270 1.93 25.92 -12.22
N SER A 271 1.65 24.62 -12.11
CA SER A 271 2.42 23.60 -12.83
C SER A 271 2.16 23.63 -14.35
N SER A 272 1.04 24.21 -14.80
CA SER A 272 0.73 24.34 -16.23
C SER A 272 1.67 25.34 -16.92
N GLU A 273 2.11 26.39 -16.20
CA GLU A 273 3.12 27.34 -16.67
C GLU A 273 4.51 26.70 -16.86
N LEU A 274 4.74 25.55 -16.21
CA LEU A 274 5.98 24.77 -16.31
C LEU A 274 5.88 23.64 -17.36
N GLY A 275 4.78 23.58 -18.11
CA GLY A 275 4.54 22.56 -19.13
C GLY A 275 4.25 21.17 -18.57
N MET A 276 3.88 21.06 -17.29
CA MET A 276 3.51 19.79 -16.65
C MET A 276 2.12 19.34 -17.11
N LYS A 277 1.93 18.04 -17.30
CA LYS A 277 0.61 17.46 -17.60
C LYS A 277 -0.26 17.40 -16.37
N TYR A 278 0.33 17.13 -15.21
CA TYR A 278 -0.36 17.17 -13.94
C TYR A 278 -0.51 18.61 -13.47
N HIS A 279 -1.72 19.16 -13.67
CA HIS A 279 -2.05 20.53 -13.31
C HIS A 279 -2.32 20.65 -11.80
N VAL A 280 -1.49 21.43 -11.12
CA VAL A 280 -1.54 21.74 -9.70
C VAL A 280 -1.26 23.23 -9.51
N LYS A 281 -2.07 23.88 -8.70
CA LYS A 281 -1.85 25.25 -8.24
C LYS A 281 -1.53 25.26 -6.75
N ILE A 282 -0.53 26.05 -6.36
CA ILE A 282 -0.15 26.25 -4.96
C ILE A 282 -0.30 27.73 -4.63
N TYR A 283 -1.04 27.98 -3.56
CA TYR A 283 -1.35 29.31 -3.07
C TYR A 283 -0.66 29.55 -1.73
N GLU A 284 -0.19 30.78 -1.53
CA GLU A 284 0.13 31.35 -0.23
C GLU A 284 -1.12 32.07 0.29
N ILE A 285 -1.48 31.83 1.55
CA ILE A 285 -2.65 32.43 2.19
C ILE A 285 -2.25 33.77 2.81
N ASP A 286 -2.85 34.85 2.32
CA ASP A 286 -2.74 36.16 2.95
C ASP A 286 -3.74 36.26 4.11
N PHE A 287 -3.23 36.23 5.33
CA PHE A 287 -4.04 36.39 6.54
C PHE A 287 -4.38 37.84 6.86
N VAL A 288 -3.79 38.80 6.15
CA VAL A 288 -4.05 40.22 6.30
C VAL A 288 -5.23 40.57 5.39
N ARG A 289 -6.44 40.55 5.96
CA ARG A 289 -7.66 41.02 5.28
C ARG A 289 -7.62 42.51 4.96
#